data_AF-A0AAD8I149-F1
#
_entry.id   AF-A0AAD8I149-F1
#
_cell.length_a   1.000
_cell.length_b   1.000
_cell.length_c   1.000
_cell.angle_alpha   90.00
_cell.angle_beta   90.00
_cell.angle_gamma   90.00
#
_symmetry.space_group_name_H-M   'P 1'
#
loop_
_entity.id
_entity.type
_entity.pdbx_description
1 polymer ?
#
loop_
_entity_poly.entity_id
_entity_poly.type
_entity_poly.pdbx_seq_one_letter_code
_entity_poly.pdbx_strand_id
1 'polypeptide(L)'
;MPCPLTCGRFMNPKEKLVMVGGIGKHDRPGIIKGIGIWVLSGKEWQETGRMPHKFFQGFGEFDDVFASSGTDDLIYIQSYGCPALLVFDFNQKQWKWSQKCPVTKKFPLQLFTGFCFEPRLEIAP
;
A
#
# COMPACT_ATOMS: atom_id res chain seq x y z
N MET A 1 18.41 -1.69 2.44
CA MET A 1 17.03 -1.54 2.94
C MET A 1 16.68 -0.06 2.81
N PRO A 2 15.53 0.33 2.23
CA PRO A 2 15.11 1.73 2.29
C PRO A 2 14.93 2.13 3.76
N CYS A 3 14.96 3.43 4.04
CA CYS A 3 14.87 4.07 5.36
C CYS A 3 13.88 3.41 6.36
N PRO A 4 13.94 3.72 7.67
CA PRO A 4 13.00 3.16 8.64
C PRO A 4 11.55 3.32 8.18
N LEU A 5 10.88 2.20 7.90
CA LEU A 5 9.50 2.17 7.41
C LEU A 5 8.54 1.85 8.55
N THR A 6 7.40 2.53 8.57
CA THR A 6 6.22 2.11 9.35
C THR A 6 5.27 1.31 8.48
N CYS A 7 4.42 0.48 9.09
CA CYS A 7 3.38 -0.28 8.36
C CYS A 7 3.90 -1.13 7.18
N GLY A 8 5.14 -1.62 7.27
CA GLY A 8 5.74 -2.43 6.22
C GLY A 8 4.89 -3.64 5.86
N ARG A 9 4.56 -3.79 4.59
CA ARG A 9 3.83 -4.94 4.04
C ARG A 9 4.52 -5.44 2.78
N PHE A 10 4.80 -6.74 2.74
CA PHE A 10 5.19 -7.43 1.53
C PHE A 10 3.96 -8.01 0.84
N MET A 11 3.98 -8.01 -0.48
CA MET A 11 2.92 -8.58 -1.33
C MET A 11 3.53 -9.06 -2.65
N ASN A 12 2.88 -10.02 -3.30
CA ASN A 12 3.37 -10.67 -4.53
C ASN A 12 2.46 -10.49 -5.76
N PRO A 13 2.02 -9.27 -6.13
CA PRO A 13 1.17 -9.06 -7.29
C PRO A 13 1.90 -9.43 -8.59
N LYS A 14 1.30 -10.29 -9.44
CA LYS A 14 1.87 -10.72 -10.73
C LYS A 14 3.34 -11.16 -10.64
N GLU A 15 3.63 -11.99 -9.64
CA GLU A 15 4.95 -12.57 -9.39
C GLU A 15 6.07 -11.57 -9.03
N LYS A 16 5.72 -10.30 -8.81
CA LYS A 16 6.68 -9.28 -8.35
C LYS A 16 6.64 -9.20 -6.84
N LEU A 17 7.78 -9.33 -6.17
CA LEU A 17 7.84 -9.05 -4.73
C LEU A 17 7.85 -7.54 -4.51
N VAL A 18 6.79 -7.02 -3.92
CA VAL A 18 6.55 -5.60 -3.67
C VAL A 18 6.54 -5.35 -2.16
N MET A 19 7.17 -4.25 -1.75
CA MET A 19 7.11 -3.72 -0.40
C MET A 19 6.38 -2.38 -0.42
N VAL A 20 5.44 -2.19 0.51
CA VAL A 20 4.75 -0.93 0.76
C VAL A 20 5.03 -0.51 2.19
N GLY A 21 5.34 0.76 2.41
CA GLY A 21 5.66 1.26 3.75
C GLY A 21 5.46 2.76 3.91
N GLY A 22 5.11 3.14 5.12
CA GLY A 22 5.03 4.53 5.56
C GLY A 22 6.42 5.10 5.78
N ILE A 23 6.63 6.32 5.31
CA ILE A 23 7.87 7.07 5.45
C ILE A 23 7.65 8.10 6.56
N GLY A 24 8.31 7.88 7.69
CA GLY A 24 8.24 8.76 8.85
C GLY A 24 9.14 9.99 8.72
N LYS A 25 8.93 10.94 9.63
CA LYS A 25 9.86 12.05 9.87
C LYS A 25 10.96 11.60 10.83
N HIS A 26 12.23 11.94 10.54
CA HIS A 26 13.34 11.59 11.41
C HIS A 26 13.22 12.17 12.83
N ASP A 27 12.59 13.35 12.95
CA ASP A 27 12.40 14.10 14.19
C ASP A 27 11.12 13.73 14.95
N ARG A 28 10.20 12.98 14.34
CA ARG A 28 8.92 12.58 14.92
C ARG A 28 8.55 11.16 14.49
N PRO A 29 9.16 10.13 15.12
CA PRO A 29 8.71 8.76 14.96
C PRO A 29 7.25 8.67 15.43
N GLY A 30 6.34 8.20 14.58
CA GLY A 30 4.90 8.21 14.85
C GLY A 30 4.06 9.15 13.95
N ILE A 31 4.67 9.76 12.93
CA ILE A 31 3.92 10.53 11.93
C ILE A 31 4.35 10.09 10.53
N ILE A 32 3.44 9.44 9.83
CA ILE A 32 3.62 9.09 8.42
C ILE A 32 3.53 10.37 7.58
N LYS A 33 4.62 10.68 6.87
CA LYS A 33 4.75 11.82 5.95
C LYS A 33 4.88 11.38 4.50
N GLY A 34 4.68 10.11 4.22
CA GLY A 34 4.69 9.56 2.87
C GLY A 34 4.43 8.07 2.87
N ILE A 35 4.08 7.55 1.70
CA ILE A 35 3.99 6.12 1.46
C ILE A 35 4.90 5.83 0.28
N GLY A 36 5.79 4.87 0.44
CA GLY A 36 6.66 4.39 -0.62
C GLY A 36 6.28 2.98 -1.04
N ILE A 37 6.59 2.67 -2.30
CA ILE A 37 6.40 1.38 -2.94
C ILE A 37 7.73 1.00 -3.58
N TRP A 38 8.23 -0.18 -3.22
CA TRP A 38 9.47 -0.74 -3.74
C TRP A 38 9.22 -2.10 -4.37
N VAL A 39 9.89 -2.39 -5.47
CA VAL A 39 9.89 -3.70 -6.12
C VAL A 39 11.27 -4.33 -5.92
N LEU A 40 11.32 -5.61 -5.56
CA LEU A 40 12.57 -6.36 -5.53
C LEU A 40 13.01 -6.66 -6.96
N SER A 41 14.18 -6.15 -7.35
CA SER A 41 14.85 -6.44 -8.61
C SER A 41 16.17 -7.13 -8.33
N GLY A 42 16.24 -8.44 -8.60
CA GLY A 42 17.37 -9.28 -8.22
C GLY A 42 17.50 -9.35 -6.69
N LYS A 43 18.51 -8.68 -6.14
CA LYS A 43 18.75 -8.60 -4.68
C LYS A 43 18.51 -7.20 -4.10
N GLU A 44 18.06 -6.26 -4.92
CA GLU A 44 17.95 -4.85 -4.55
C GLU A 44 16.51 -4.37 -4.58
N TRP A 45 16.14 -3.54 -3.60
CA TRP A 45 14.84 -2.89 -3.54
C TRP A 45 14.88 -1.58 -4.33
N GLN A 46 14.05 -1.47 -5.37
CA GLN A 46 13.98 -0.28 -6.22
C GLN A 46 12.69 0.49 -5.95
N GLU A 47 12.82 1.79 -5.63
CA GLU A 47 11.64 2.66 -5.43
C GLU A 47 10.90 2.83 -6.75
N THR A 48 9.66 2.37 -6.79
CA THR A 48 8.80 2.44 -7.99
C THR A 48 7.73 3.52 -7.86
N GLY A 49 7.36 3.88 -6.64
CA GLY A 49 6.39 4.94 -6.39
C GLY A 49 6.57 5.56 -5.02
N ARG A 50 6.45 6.88 -4.96
CA ARG A 50 6.33 7.65 -3.72
C ARG A 50 5.09 8.51 -3.78
N MET A 51 4.25 8.43 -2.75
CA MET A 51 2.96 9.10 -2.71
C MET A 51 3.13 10.63 -2.81
N PRO A 52 2.56 11.28 -3.83
CA PRO A 52 2.63 12.73 -3.97
C PRO A 52 1.90 13.48 -2.85
N HIS A 53 2.36 14.69 -2.53
CA HIS A 53 1.82 15.46 -1.40
C HIS A 53 0.32 15.77 -1.49
N LYS A 54 -0.23 15.91 -2.70
CA LYS A 54 -1.66 16.15 -2.92
C LYS A 54 -2.57 15.05 -2.36
N PHE A 55 -2.06 13.85 -2.14
CA PHE A 55 -2.84 12.73 -1.59
C PHE A 55 -2.86 12.71 -0.05
N PHE A 56 -2.05 13.51 0.66
CA PHE A 56 -2.08 13.54 2.12
C PHE A 56 -3.43 13.97 2.68
N GLN A 57 -4.07 14.98 2.07
CA GLN A 57 -5.29 15.58 2.61
C GLN A 57 -6.47 14.60 2.66
N GLY A 58 -6.51 13.59 1.79
CA GLY A 58 -7.61 12.61 1.78
C GLY A 58 -7.42 11.42 2.74
N PHE A 59 -6.26 11.29 3.39
CA PHE A 59 -6.00 10.19 4.34
C PHE A 59 -6.49 10.49 5.77
N GLY A 60 -6.78 11.75 6.12
CA GLY A 60 -7.00 12.19 7.50
C GLY A 60 -5.66 12.45 8.23
N GLU A 61 -5.71 12.98 9.46
CA GLU A 61 -4.51 13.05 10.29
C GLU A 61 -4.00 11.62 10.52
N PHE A 62 -2.71 11.38 10.22
CA PHE A 62 -2.13 10.04 10.26
C PHE A 62 -1.94 9.58 11.71
N ASP A 63 -2.97 8.97 12.29
CA ASP A 63 -2.76 7.98 13.34
C ASP A 63 -2.10 6.76 12.67
N ASP A 64 -0.78 6.79 12.61
CA ASP A 64 0.25 5.73 12.49
C ASP A 64 0.05 4.45 11.68
N VAL A 65 -1.13 4.17 11.10
CA VAL A 65 -1.47 2.86 10.61
C VAL A 65 -2.33 2.98 9.35
N PHE A 66 -1.85 2.36 8.28
CA PHE A 66 -2.63 2.08 7.08
C PHE A 66 -2.54 0.58 6.76
N ALA A 67 -3.55 0.07 6.07
CA ALA A 67 -3.52 -1.25 5.47
C ALA A 67 -3.20 -1.12 3.98
N SER A 68 -2.42 -2.05 3.44
CA SER A 68 -2.15 -2.12 2.01
C SER A 68 -2.33 -3.53 1.47
N SER A 69 -2.86 -3.64 0.27
CA SER A 69 -3.09 -4.89 -0.43
C SER A 69 -2.77 -4.76 -1.93
N GLY A 70 -2.28 -5.81 -2.57
CA GLY A 70 -1.94 -5.81 -4.00
C GLY A 70 -2.71 -6.88 -4.78
N THR A 71 -3.15 -6.54 -5.98
CA THR A 71 -3.68 -7.49 -6.98
C THR A 71 -3.34 -6.99 -8.37
N ASP A 72 -3.08 -7.90 -9.31
CA ASP A 72 -2.68 -7.54 -10.68
C ASP A 72 -1.53 -6.51 -10.73
N ASP A 73 -1.77 -5.33 -11.29
CA ASP A 73 -0.84 -4.20 -11.36
C ASP A 73 -1.24 -3.06 -10.41
N LEU A 74 -2.08 -3.35 -9.42
CA LEU A 74 -2.68 -2.36 -8.53
C LEU A 74 -2.26 -2.60 -7.08
N ILE A 75 -1.83 -1.53 -6.41
CA ILE A 75 -1.66 -1.49 -4.97
C ILE A 75 -2.76 -0.62 -4.38
N TYR A 76 -3.52 -1.19 -3.45
CA TYR A 76 -4.55 -0.55 -2.66
C TYR A 76 -3.99 -0.15 -1.31
N ILE A 77 -4.27 1.08 -0.88
CA ILE A 77 -3.80 1.65 0.38
C ILE A 77 -4.99 2.32 1.06
N GLN A 78 -5.27 1.92 2.29
CA GLN A 78 -6.43 2.35 3.05
C GLN A 78 -6.00 2.84 4.43
N SER A 79 -6.40 4.06 4.81
CA SER A 79 -6.25 4.54 6.18
C SER A 79 -7.18 3.82 7.15
N TYR A 80 -6.73 3.73 8.41
CA TYR A 80 -7.58 3.34 9.52
C TYR A 80 -8.66 4.41 9.75
N GLY A 81 -9.89 4.00 10.06
CA GLY A 81 -10.99 4.92 10.39
C GLY A 81 -11.62 5.69 9.20
N CYS A 82 -10.96 5.78 8.04
CA CYS A 82 -11.46 6.50 6.86
C CYS A 82 -11.87 5.52 5.74
N PRO A 83 -12.97 5.76 5.00
CA PRO A 83 -13.34 4.94 3.84
C PRO A 83 -12.48 5.21 2.59
N ALA A 84 -11.60 6.21 2.63
CA ALA A 84 -10.77 6.58 1.50
C ALA A 84 -9.82 5.44 1.10
N LEU A 85 -9.69 5.24 -0.21
CA LEU A 85 -8.87 4.20 -0.79
C LEU A 85 -7.99 4.79 -1.88
N LEU A 86 -6.69 4.83 -1.62
CA LEU A 86 -5.70 5.24 -2.61
C LEU A 86 -5.23 4.03 -3.39
N VAL A 87 -5.05 4.20 -4.69
CA VAL A 87 -4.57 3.18 -5.60
C VAL A 87 -3.31 3.67 -6.28
N PHE A 88 -2.27 2.83 -6.26
CA PHE A 88 -1.12 2.97 -7.15
C PHE A 88 -1.23 1.95 -8.28
N ASP A 89 -1.17 2.45 -9.52
CA ASP A 89 -1.25 1.67 -10.75
C ASP A 89 0.14 1.55 -11.34
N PHE A 90 0.71 0.33 -11.36
CA PHE A 90 2.06 0.06 -11.86
C PHE A 90 2.19 0.30 -13.36
N ASN A 91 1.13 0.06 -14.15
CA ASN A 91 1.16 0.23 -15.61
C ASN A 91 1.29 1.71 -15.97
N GLN A 92 0.54 2.56 -15.26
CA GLN A 92 0.53 4.00 -15.50
C GLN A 92 1.51 4.77 -14.57
N LYS A 93 2.14 4.08 -13.62
CA LYS A 93 2.96 4.65 -12.53
C LYS A 93 2.27 5.83 -11.84
N GLN A 94 0.96 5.72 -11.64
CA GLN A 94 0.13 6.82 -11.16
C GLN A 94 -0.58 6.48 -9.86
N TRP A 95 -0.84 7.54 -9.11
CA TRP A 95 -1.63 7.51 -7.88
C TRP A 95 -3.01 8.07 -8.18
N LYS A 96 -4.06 7.41 -7.69
CA LYS A 96 -5.44 7.88 -7.84
C LYS A 96 -6.29 7.48 -6.66
N TRP A 97 -7.24 8.33 -6.29
CA TRP A 97 -8.31 7.95 -5.38
C TRP A 97 -9.27 6.99 -6.08
N SER A 98 -9.62 5.89 -5.42
CA SER A 98 -10.67 5.02 -5.94
C SER A 98 -12.02 5.71 -5.79
N GLN A 99 -12.83 5.71 -6.86
CA GLN A 99 -14.20 6.25 -6.83
C GLN A 99 -15.18 5.33 -6.10
N LYS A 100 -14.86 4.03 -5.98
CA LYS A 100 -15.62 3.03 -5.23
C LYS A 100 -14.64 2.16 -4.44
N CYS A 101 -14.87 1.97 -3.15
CA CYS A 101 -14.14 0.96 -2.39
C CYS A 101 -14.75 -0.40 -2.72
N PRO A 102 -13.98 -1.40 -3.22
CA PRO A 102 -14.51 -2.74 -3.49
C PRO A 102 -14.91 -3.47 -2.21
N VAL A 103 -14.53 -2.94 -1.04
CA VAL A 103 -14.89 -3.48 0.27
C VAL A 103 -15.88 -2.53 0.95
N THR A 104 -17.12 -2.99 1.14
CA THR A 104 -18.09 -2.30 1.98
C THR A 104 -17.68 -2.44 3.45
N LYS A 105 -17.20 -1.37 4.07
CA LYS A 105 -16.95 -1.36 5.52
C LYS A 105 -18.29 -1.41 6.27
N LYS A 106 -18.51 -2.45 7.07
CA LYS A 106 -19.64 -2.48 8.03
C LYS A 106 -19.31 -1.68 9.28
N PHE A 107 -18.02 -1.52 9.61
CA PHE A 107 -17.54 -0.80 10.79
C PHE A 107 -16.35 0.12 10.46
N PRO A 108 -16.17 1.26 11.14
CA PRO A 108 -15.08 2.22 10.85
C PRO A 108 -13.67 1.64 10.90
N LEU A 109 -13.45 0.64 11.78
CA LEU A 109 -12.17 -0.04 11.98
C LEU A 109 -12.00 -1.31 11.11
N GLN A 110 -12.99 -1.64 10.28
CA GLN A 110 -12.86 -2.77 9.37
C GLN A 110 -11.90 -2.41 8.23
N LEU A 111 -10.76 -3.08 8.20
CA LEU A 111 -9.73 -2.93 7.16
C LEU A 111 -9.78 -4.11 6.20
N PHE A 112 -8.89 -4.10 5.20
CA PHE A 112 -8.51 -5.34 4.53
C PHE A 112 -8.12 -6.39 5.59
N THR A 113 -8.97 -7.41 5.75
CA THR A 113 -8.68 -8.59 6.56
C THR A 113 -8.15 -9.69 5.66
N GLY A 114 -7.03 -10.30 6.03
CA GLY A 114 -6.40 -11.38 5.27
C GLY A 114 -5.08 -10.96 4.65
N PHE A 115 -4.62 -11.75 3.68
CA PHE A 115 -3.38 -11.52 2.93
C PHE A 115 -3.69 -11.47 1.44
N CYS A 116 -2.88 -10.70 0.71
CA CYS A 116 -2.96 -10.65 -0.75
C CYS A 116 -2.47 -11.98 -1.28
N PHE A 117 -3.35 -12.69 -1.97
CA PHE A 117 -3.00 -13.94 -2.61
C PHE A 117 -3.58 -13.93 -4.00
N GLU A 118 -2.72 -14.21 -4.97
CA GLU A 118 -3.13 -14.49 -6.33
C GLU A 118 -3.26 -16.00 -6.46
N PRO A 119 -4.48 -16.56 -6.45
CA PRO A 119 -4.67 -18.00 -6.47
C PRO A 119 -4.11 -18.60 -7.75
N ARG A 120 -3.19 -19.54 -7.61
CA ARG A 120 -2.67 -20.35 -8.70
C ARG A 120 -3.36 -21.70 -8.66
N LEU A 121 -4.09 -22.04 -9.71
CA LEU A 121 -4.51 -23.42 -9.98
C LEU A 121 -3.30 -24.16 -10.55
N GLU A 122 -2.32 -24.47 -9.69
CA GLU A 122 -1.30 -25.44 -10.05
C GLU A 122 -1.92 -26.83 -9.93
N ILE A 123 -2.49 -27.32 -11.03
CA ILE A 123 -2.69 -28.75 -11.21
C ILE A 123 -1.37 -29.29 -11.74
N ALA A 124 -0.49 -29.71 -10.84
CA ALA A 124 0.65 -30.55 -11.19
C ALA A 124 0.28 -32.01 -10.82
N PRO A 125 0.35 -32.97 -11.76
CA PRO A 125 0.20 -34.40 -11.47
C PRO A 125 1.37 -34.96 -10.65
#